data_AF-A0A450TLG7-F1
#
_entry.id   AF-A0A450TLG7-F1
#
_cell.length_a   1.000
_cell.length_b   1.000
_cell.length_c   1.000
_cell.angle_alpha   90.00
_cell.angle_beta   90.00
_cell.angle_gamma   90.00
#
_symmetry.space_group_name_H-M   'P 1'
#
loop_
_entity.id
_entity.type
_entity.pdbx_description
1 polymer ?
#
loop_
_entity_poly.entity_id
_entity_poly.type
_entity_poly.pdbx_seq_one_letter_code
_entity_poly.pdbx_strand_id
1 'polypeptide(L)' 'MKETMIETDVTYTLAHDGKFFLFEHVPARVCRETGEQYFAHGDRAAYPVCSQREKT' A
#
# COMPACT_ATOMS: atom_id res chain seq x y z
N MET A 1 -1.65 2.47 -22.60
CA MET A 1 -1.82 1.11 -22.04
C MET A 1 -2.82 1.22 -20.90
N LYS A 2 -3.67 0.21 -20.66
CA LYS A 2 -4.63 0.24 -19.54
C LYS A 2 -3.90 -0.27 -18.30
N GLU A 3 -3.68 0.61 -17.33
CA GLU A 3 -3.09 0.24 -16.04
C GLU A 3 -3.91 -0.91 -15.44
N THR A 4 -3.28 -2.07 -15.25
CA THR A 4 -3.95 -3.26 -14.73
C THR A 4 -3.90 -3.22 -13.21
N MET A 5 -4.97 -2.70 -12.60
CA MET A 5 -5.21 -2.75 -11.16
C MET A 5 -5.73 -4.14 -10.78
N ILE A 6 -5.06 -4.79 -9.82
CA ILE A 6 -5.50 -6.08 -9.26
C ILE A 6 -5.84 -5.93 -7.78
N GLU A 7 -6.83 -6.69 -7.31
CA GLU A 7 -7.13 -6.83 -5.89
C GLU A 7 -6.35 -8.02 -5.36
N THR A 8 -5.53 -7.81 -4.33
CA THR A 8 -4.71 -8.85 -3.71
C THR A 8 -4.38 -8.50 -2.28
N ASP A 9 -4.09 -9.51 -1.48
CA ASP A 9 -3.47 -9.32 -0.18
C ASP A 9 -1.98 -8.99 -0.37
N VAL A 10 -1.51 -8.00 0.38
CA VAL A 10 -0.10 -7.57 0.39
C VAL A 10 0.49 -7.68 1.78
N THR A 11 1.81 -7.87 1.80
CA THR A 11 2.63 -7.78 3.00
C THR A 11 3.48 -6.52 2.92
N TYR A 12 3.43 -5.66 3.93
CA TYR A 12 4.27 -4.47 4.00
C TYR A 12 4.89 -4.28 5.38
N THR A 13 5.99 -3.54 5.41
CA THR A 13 6.70 -3.20 6.64
C THR A 13 6.58 -1.71 6.92
N LEU A 14 6.52 -1.36 8.19
CA LEU A 14 6.48 0.01 8.67
C LEU A 14 7.53 0.17 9.77
N ALA A 15 8.48 1.07 9.57
CA ALA A 15 9.39 1.50 10.62
C ALA A 15 8.81 2.76 11.29
N HIS A 16 8.51 2.68 12.58
CA HIS A 16 7.99 3.81 13.34
C HIS A 16 8.51 3.79 14.78
N ASP A 17 9.02 4.93 15.26
CA ASP A 17 9.52 5.09 16.64
C ASP A 17 10.58 4.03 17.03
N GLY A 18 11.51 3.74 16.11
CA GLY A 18 12.55 2.71 16.29
C GLY A 18 12.03 1.27 16.33
N LYS A 19 10.74 1.06 16.09
CA LYS A 19 10.10 -0.26 16.02
C LYS A 19 9.80 -0.63 14.57
N PHE A 20 9.90 -1.92 14.28
CA PHE A 20 9.54 -2.49 12.99
C PHE A 20 8.24 -3.27 13.12
N PHE A 21 7.25 -2.89 12.32
CA PHE A 21 5.96 -3.54 12.22
C PHE A 21 5.88 -4.28 10.89
N LEU A 22 5.47 -5.54 10.94
CA LEU A 22 5.18 -6.36 9.76
C LEU A 22 3.67 -6.55 9.68
N PHE A 23 3.07 -6.14 8.57
CA PHE A 23 1.66 -6.31 8.29
C PHE A 23 1.51 -7.32 7.17
N GLU A 24 0.80 -8.40 7.44
CA GLU A 24 0.57 -9.50 6.51
C GLU A 24 -0.92 -9.60 6.17
N HIS A 25 -1.24 -10.15 5.00
CA HIS A 25 -2.60 -10.37 4.54
C HIS A 25 -3.49 -9.11 4.54
N VAL A 26 -2.91 -7.97 4.16
CA VAL A 26 -3.66 -6.71 4.10
C VAL A 26 -4.30 -6.56 2.72
N PRO A 27 -5.63 -6.45 2.61
CA PRO A 27 -6.29 -6.30 1.32
C PRO A 27 -5.94 -4.94 0.69
N ALA A 28 -5.41 -4.98 -0.53
CA ALA A 28 -5.03 -3.79 -1.27
C ALA A 28 -5.32 -3.95 -2.77
N ARG A 29 -5.45 -2.81 -3.44
CA ARG A 29 -5.42 -2.75 -4.90
C ARG A 29 -4.02 -2.38 -5.37
N VAL A 30 -3.42 -3.19 -6.23
CA VAL A 30 -2.05 -3.01 -6.71
C VAL A 30 -2.04 -2.74 -8.21
N CYS A 31 -1.33 -1.69 -8.63
CA CYS A 31 -1.01 -1.49 -10.04
C CYS A 31 0.14 -2.40 -10.44
N ARG A 32 -0.09 -3.32 -11.38
CA ARG A 32 0.94 -4.28 -11.82
C ARG A 32 2.14 -3.62 -12.52
N GLU A 33 1.94 -2.46 -13.13
CA GLU A 33 2.97 -1.78 -13.91
C GLU A 33 3.88 -0.92 -13.02
N THR A 34 3.31 -0.22 -12.04
CA THR A 34 4.04 0.72 -11.18
C THR A 34 4.38 0.15 -9.81
N GLY A 35 3.68 -0.89 -9.36
CA GLY A 35 3.77 -1.42 -8.00
C GLY A 35 3.06 -0.57 -6.96
N GLU A 36 2.31 0.47 -7.37
CA GLU A 36 1.53 1.30 -6.46
C GLU A 36 0.45 0.50 -5.75
N GLN A 37 0.33 0.71 -4.43
CA GLN A 37 -0.61 0.01 -3.57
C GLN A 37 -1.63 1.01 -3.00
N TYR A 38 -2.90 0.69 -3.17
CA TYR A 38 -4.03 1.49 -2.73
C TYR A 38 -4.77 0.73 -1.65
N PHE A 39 -4.84 1.32 -0.47
CA PHE A 39 -5.48 0.71 0.70
C PHE A 39 -6.78 1.46 0.99
N ALA A 40 -7.86 0.73 1.21
CA ALA A 40 -9.13 1.32 1.61
C ALA A 40 -9.19 1.39 3.15
N HIS A 41 -9.23 2.61 3.70
CA HIS A 41 -9.68 2.82 5.08
C HIS A 41 -11.20 3.02 5.01
N GLY A 42 -11.97 2.36 5.89
CA GLY A 42 -13.45 2.29 5.78
C GLY A 42 -14.18 3.58 5.36
N ASP A 43 -15.30 3.42 4.65
CA ASP A 43 -16.23 4.43 4.10
C ASP A 43 -15.64 5.67 3.38
N ARG A 44 -14.32 5.83 3.25
CA ARG A 44 -13.69 6.91 2.48
C ARG A 44 -12.61 6.40 1.54
N ALA A 45 -12.49 7.11 0.43
CA ALA A 45 -11.76 6.75 -0.77
C ALA A 45 -10.38 6.10 -0.50
N ALA A 46 -10.06 5.05 -1.26
CA ALA A 46 -8.76 4.40 -1.24
C ALA A 46 -7.67 5.41 -1.64
N TYR A 47 -6.82 5.80 -0.69
CA TYR A 47 -5.68 6.65 -0.96
C TYR A 47 -4.49 5.79 -1.42
N PRO A 48 -3.70 6.25 -2.41
CA PRO A 48 -2.43 5.61 -2.71
C PRO A 48 -1.55 5.70 -1.47
N VAL A 49 -1.10 4.57 -0.93
CA VAL A 49 -0.01 4.53 0.07
C VAL A 49 1.33 4.61 -0.67
N CYS A 50 1.35 5.29 -1.81
CA CYS A 50 2.54 5.54 -2.58
C CYS A 50 3.41 6.52 -1.79
N SER A 51 4.44 5.95 -1.16
CA SER A 51 5.58 6.63 -0.59
C SER A 51 5.34 7.30 0.77
N GLN A 52 5.66 6.57 1.85
CA GLN A 52 6.60 7.12 2.83
C GLN A 52 7.90 7.44 2.10
N ARG A 53 7.88 8.49 1.28
CA ARG A 53 9.08 9.13 0.79
C ARG A 53 9.69 9.70 2.04
N GLU A 54 10.88 9.20 2.35
CA GLU A 54 11.82 9.79 3.30
C GLU A 54 11.72 11.32 3.20
N LYS A 55 10.95 11.93 4.10
CA LYS A 55 10.92 13.38 4.25
C LYS A 55 11.89 13.70 5.38
N THR A 56 13.17 13.48 5.05
CA THR A 56 14.29 14.21 5.66
C THR A 56 14.31 15.62 5.08
#